data_AF-A0A3T0V7N4-F1
#
_entry.id   AF-A0A3T0V7N4-F1
#
_cell.length_a   1.000
_cell.length_b   1.000
_cell.length_c   1.000
_cell.angle_alpha   90.00
_cell.angle_beta   90.00
_cell.angle_gamma   90.00
#
_symmetry.space_group_name_H-M   'P 1'
#
loop_
_entity.id
_entity.type
_entity.pdbx_description
1 polymer ?
#
loop_
_entity_poly.entity_id
_entity_poly.type
_entity_poly.pdbx_seq_one_letter_code
_entity_poly.pdbx_strand_id
1 'polypeptide(L)'
;CFCNPGACQWFLQLSNSDIRKQYESGHICSDYNDLVDGLPTGAVRVSFGYMTTKKDVEKIVRMIEECYLASAEERLRRMDIDKLPNALKHVPEKLKPQLKEVCIYPVKSCGAFKIVDSWPLTTTGLLYDRGWMIVDASGMAITQKHQTRLCLIKPIINRHKGTMELTFIGMKSIYIKLETSEDQSNVINTSLCQSKVCDDLVSGYDCGDEVAKWL
;
A
#
# COMPACT_ATOMS: atom_id res chain seq x y z
N CYS A 1 -3.59 -13.42 13.06
CA CYS A 1 -3.30 -14.86 13.03
C CYS A 1 -4.04 -15.52 11.86
N PHE A 2 -3.66 -16.73 11.40
CA PHE A 2 -4.55 -17.52 10.53
C PHE A 2 -5.87 -17.86 11.26
N CYS A 3 -6.75 -18.69 10.70
CA CYS A 3 -7.96 -19.16 11.38
C CYS A 3 -7.70 -20.05 12.63
N ASN A 4 -6.52 -19.99 13.25
CA ASN A 4 -6.13 -20.75 14.43
C ASN A 4 -5.43 -19.83 15.46
N PRO A 5 -6.18 -19.01 16.22
CA PRO A 5 -5.63 -18.08 17.20
C PRO A 5 -4.88 -18.78 18.34
N GLY A 6 -5.26 -20.01 18.70
CA GLY A 6 -4.58 -20.78 19.74
C GLY A 6 -3.12 -21.11 19.43
N ALA A 7 -2.79 -21.35 18.14
CA ALA A 7 -1.40 -21.56 17.73
C ALA A 7 -0.55 -20.30 17.90
N CYS A 8 -1.08 -19.13 17.53
CA CYS A 8 -0.38 -17.86 17.76
C CYS A 8 -0.27 -17.55 19.26
N GLN A 9 -1.32 -17.81 20.04
CA GLN A 9 -1.29 -17.64 21.49
C GLN A 9 -0.14 -18.42 22.13
N TRP A 10 -0.03 -19.70 21.78
CA TRP A 10 1.03 -20.57 22.30
C TRP A 10 2.42 -20.12 21.86
N PHE A 11 2.61 -19.83 20.57
CA PHE A 11 3.93 -19.51 20.02
C PHE A 11 4.46 -18.14 20.46
N LEU A 12 3.57 -17.15 20.52
CA LEU A 12 3.91 -15.78 20.92
C LEU A 12 3.81 -15.57 22.44
N GLN A 13 3.48 -16.63 23.19
CA GLN A 13 3.32 -16.62 24.66
C GLN A 13 2.31 -15.55 25.13
N LEU A 14 1.23 -15.38 24.37
CA LEU A 14 0.18 -14.41 24.68
C LEU A 14 -0.70 -14.94 25.82
N SER A 15 -1.05 -14.04 26.75
CA SER A 15 -1.98 -14.37 27.83
C SER A 15 -3.42 -14.47 27.30
N ASN A 16 -4.30 -15.09 28.08
CA ASN A 16 -5.74 -15.11 27.76
C ASN A 16 -6.33 -13.70 27.68
N SER A 17 -5.80 -12.74 28.46
CA SER A 17 -6.17 -11.33 28.37
C SER A 17 -5.74 -10.71 27.06
N ASP A 18 -4.54 -11.02 26.54
CA ASP A 18 -4.06 -10.46 25.27
C ASP A 18 -4.93 -10.96 24.10
N ILE A 19 -5.31 -12.24 24.10
CA ILE A 19 -6.25 -12.78 23.11
C ILE A 19 -7.62 -12.11 23.19
N ARG A 20 -8.10 -11.81 24.40
CA ARG A 20 -9.36 -11.10 24.60
C ARG A 20 -9.28 -9.67 24.06
N LYS A 21 -8.19 -8.96 24.33
CA LYS A 21 -7.93 -7.62 23.78
C LYS A 21 -7.86 -7.64 22.26
N GLN A 22 -7.18 -8.63 21.66
CA GLN A 22 -7.15 -8.80 20.21
C GLN A 22 -8.56 -8.99 19.65
N TYR A 23 -9.40 -9.81 20.30
CA TYR A 23 -10.79 -9.99 19.88
C TYR A 23 -11.60 -8.68 20.01
N GLU A 24 -11.45 -7.97 21.14
CA GLU A 24 -12.12 -6.70 21.41
C GLU A 24 -11.67 -5.58 20.44
N SER A 25 -10.42 -5.61 19.99
CA SER A 25 -9.89 -4.72 18.95
C SER A 25 -10.36 -5.09 17.54
N GLY A 26 -11.22 -6.10 17.40
CA GLY A 26 -11.75 -6.56 16.11
C GLY A 26 -10.79 -7.44 15.32
N HIS A 27 -9.79 -8.08 15.96
CA HIS A 27 -8.85 -8.93 15.25
C HIS A 27 -9.52 -10.19 14.69
N ILE A 28 -9.42 -10.39 13.38
CA ILE A 28 -9.94 -11.56 12.66
C ILE A 28 -8.88 -12.13 11.71
N CYS A 29 -9.11 -13.35 11.21
CA CYS A 29 -8.20 -13.93 10.21
C CYS A 29 -8.22 -13.10 8.92
N SER A 30 -7.03 -12.82 8.39
CA SER A 30 -6.82 -12.03 7.15
C SER A 30 -7.25 -10.57 7.23
N ASP A 31 -7.35 -10.01 8.45
CA ASP A 31 -7.39 -8.57 8.63
C ASP A 31 -6.01 -7.92 8.43
N TYR A 32 -5.91 -6.63 8.72
CA TYR A 32 -4.69 -5.84 8.64
C TYR A 32 -4.14 -5.46 10.02
N ASN A 33 -4.66 -6.07 11.10
CA ASN A 33 -4.25 -5.76 12.47
C ASN A 33 -3.03 -6.59 12.85
N ASP A 34 -1.86 -6.24 12.31
CA ASP A 34 -0.61 -6.99 12.53
C ASP A 34 -0.08 -6.88 13.97
N LEU A 35 -0.38 -5.77 14.64
CA LEU A 35 0.02 -5.46 16.01
C LEU A 35 -1.17 -4.96 16.84
N VAL A 36 -1.35 -5.49 18.05
CA VAL A 36 -2.29 -4.96 19.06
C VAL A 36 -1.49 -4.68 20.33
N ASP A 37 -1.52 -3.44 20.81
CA ASP A 37 -0.67 -2.95 21.92
C ASP A 37 0.84 -3.23 21.70
N GLY A 38 1.29 -3.20 20.45
CA GLY A 38 2.68 -3.52 20.07
C GLY A 38 3.02 -5.02 20.09
N LEU A 39 2.07 -5.88 20.45
CA LEU A 39 2.22 -7.33 20.38
C LEU A 39 1.79 -7.85 19.00
N PRO A 40 2.59 -8.72 18.37
CA PRO A 40 2.18 -9.36 17.13
C PRO A 40 0.94 -10.22 17.33
N THR A 41 0.02 -10.14 16.38
CA THR A 41 -1.20 -10.95 16.35
C THR A 41 -1.09 -12.11 15.35
N GLY A 42 -0.08 -12.06 14.50
CA GLY A 42 0.04 -12.86 13.28
C GLY A 42 1.14 -13.89 13.28
N ALA A 43 1.15 -14.70 12.23
CA ALA A 43 2.25 -15.61 11.92
C ALA A 43 2.43 -15.66 10.40
N VAL A 44 3.69 -15.78 9.95
CA VAL A 44 4.01 -16.07 8.56
C VAL A 44 4.21 -17.59 8.43
N ARG A 45 3.53 -18.22 7.47
CA ARG A 45 3.67 -19.65 7.18
C ARG A 45 4.38 -19.84 5.86
N VAL A 46 5.46 -20.61 5.87
CA VAL A 46 6.14 -21.10 4.67
C VAL A 46 5.80 -22.58 4.50
N SER A 47 5.38 -22.96 3.31
CA SER A 47 5.07 -24.36 2.96
C SER A 47 6.09 -24.88 1.96
N PHE A 48 6.63 -26.07 2.23
CA PHE A 48 7.66 -26.71 1.42
C PHE A 48 7.07 -27.86 0.60
N GLY A 49 7.54 -27.99 -0.64
CA GLY A 49 7.16 -29.10 -1.51
C GLY A 49 8.00 -30.34 -1.25
N TYR A 50 7.58 -31.49 -1.82
CA TYR A 50 8.27 -32.78 -1.64
C TYR A 50 9.77 -32.73 -1.97
N MET A 51 10.16 -31.97 -2.99
CA MET A 51 11.56 -31.86 -3.44
C MET A 51 12.39 -30.83 -2.66
N THR A 52 11.84 -30.18 -1.63
CA THR A 52 12.60 -29.23 -0.82
C THR A 52 13.69 -29.94 -0.02
N THR A 53 14.92 -29.47 -0.15
CA THR A 53 16.04 -29.97 0.66
C THR A 53 16.26 -29.09 1.89
N LYS A 54 16.98 -29.62 2.89
CA LYS A 54 17.40 -28.83 4.07
C LYS A 54 18.14 -27.54 3.65
N LYS A 55 18.95 -27.60 2.60
CA LYS A 55 19.69 -26.45 2.07
C LYS A 55 18.77 -25.34 1.58
N ASP A 56 17.61 -25.68 1.04
CA ASP A 56 16.62 -24.70 0.58
C ASP A 56 15.92 -24.02 1.78
N VAL A 57 15.59 -24.78 2.82
CA VAL A 57 15.08 -24.24 4.09
C VAL A 57 16.10 -23.27 4.71
N GLU A 58 17.37 -23.67 4.78
CA GLU A 58 18.44 -22.81 5.31
C GLU A 58 18.63 -21.52 4.49
N LYS A 59 18.39 -21.54 3.17
CA LYS A 59 18.41 -20.31 2.37
C LYS A 59 17.27 -19.37 2.75
N ILE A 60 16.07 -19.89 3.03
CA ILE A 60 14.95 -19.05 3.48
C ILE A 60 15.27 -18.46 4.85
N VAL A 61 15.78 -19.26 5.79
CA VAL A 61 16.17 -18.79 7.12
C VAL A 61 17.23 -17.69 7.02
N ARG A 62 18.31 -17.92 6.25
CA ARG A 62 19.33 -16.89 5.99
C ARG A 62 18.75 -15.64 5.36
N MET A 63 17.82 -15.78 4.41
CA MET A 63 17.16 -14.62 3.81
C MET A 63 16.39 -13.81 4.87
N ILE A 64 15.69 -14.45 5.80
CA ILE A 64 14.98 -13.75 6.88
C ILE A 64 15.98 -13.01 7.79
N GLU A 65 17.03 -13.70 8.23
CA GLU A 65 18.10 -13.12 9.06
C GLU A 65 18.76 -11.92 8.36
N GLU A 66 19.07 -12.07 7.09
CA GLU A 66 19.78 -11.04 6.33
C GLU A 66 18.87 -9.86 5.95
N CYS A 67 17.64 -10.11 5.53
CA CYS A 67 16.76 -9.04 5.02
C CYS A 67 15.98 -8.30 6.11
N TYR A 68 15.68 -8.95 7.23
CA TYR A 68 14.74 -8.43 8.23
C TYR A 68 15.34 -8.30 9.64
N LEU A 69 16.36 -9.10 9.99
CA LEU A 69 17.01 -8.99 11.31
C LEU A 69 18.29 -8.14 11.28
N ALA A 70 18.85 -7.90 10.09
CA ALA A 70 20.02 -7.07 9.94
C ALA A 70 19.68 -5.57 9.95
N SER A 71 20.59 -4.76 10.49
CA SER A 71 20.47 -3.29 10.47
C SER A 71 20.38 -2.74 9.05
N ALA A 72 19.88 -1.52 8.90
CA ALA A 72 19.81 -0.86 7.60
C ALA A 72 21.22 -0.73 6.98
N GLU A 73 22.21 -0.41 7.80
CA GLU A 73 23.61 -0.29 7.43
C GLU A 73 24.19 -1.62 6.94
N GLU A 74 23.92 -2.72 7.64
CA GLU A 74 24.36 -4.06 7.22
C GLU A 74 23.72 -4.48 5.90
N ARG A 75 22.43 -4.21 5.71
CA ARG A 75 21.72 -4.52 4.46
C ARG A 75 22.28 -3.74 3.29
N LEU A 76 22.59 -2.46 3.47
CA LEU A 76 23.24 -1.63 2.46
C LEU A 76 24.66 -2.12 2.13
N ARG A 77 25.41 -2.61 3.12
CA ARG A 77 26.76 -3.19 2.92
C ARG A 77 26.75 -4.52 2.19
N ARG A 78 25.65 -5.29 2.23
CA ARG A 78 25.54 -6.57 1.50
C ARG A 78 25.51 -6.40 -0.02
N MET A 79 25.36 -5.19 -0.52
CA MET A 79 25.68 -4.84 -1.91
C MET A 79 27.19 -4.81 -2.17
N ASP A 80 27.89 -5.80 -1.63
CA ASP A 80 29.34 -5.91 -1.71
C ASP A 80 29.72 -6.42 -3.09
N ILE A 81 30.09 -5.47 -3.95
CA ILE A 81 30.52 -5.70 -5.32
C ILE A 81 31.65 -6.73 -5.38
N ASP A 82 32.48 -6.83 -4.34
CA ASP A 82 33.63 -7.72 -4.30
C ASP A 82 33.23 -9.21 -4.22
N LYS A 83 32.01 -9.50 -3.75
CA LYS A 83 31.44 -10.86 -3.65
C LYS A 83 30.70 -11.31 -4.91
N LEU A 84 30.59 -10.46 -5.92
CA LEU A 84 29.96 -10.85 -7.18
C LEU A 84 30.80 -11.93 -7.89
N PRO A 85 30.15 -12.92 -8.55
CA PRO A 85 30.84 -13.80 -9.48
C PRO A 85 31.69 -13.01 -10.47
N ASN A 86 32.87 -13.50 -10.87
CA ASN A 86 33.77 -12.78 -11.79
C ASN A 86 33.08 -12.38 -13.12
N ALA A 87 32.08 -13.15 -13.55
CA ALA A 87 31.23 -12.84 -14.70
C ALA A 87 30.29 -11.63 -14.50
N LEU A 88 30.19 -11.08 -13.29
CA LEU A 88 29.40 -9.89 -12.95
C LEU A 88 30.28 -8.74 -12.40
N LYS A 89 31.57 -9.01 -12.12
CA LYS A 89 32.56 -8.00 -11.66
C LYS A 89 32.94 -6.94 -12.69
N HIS A 90 32.59 -7.11 -13.97
CA HIS A 90 32.70 -6.05 -15.00
C HIS A 90 31.40 -5.23 -15.16
N VAL A 91 30.33 -5.62 -14.46
CA VAL A 91 29.03 -4.97 -14.37
C VAL A 91 28.79 -4.14 -13.06
N PRO A 92 29.77 -3.82 -12.17
CA PRO A 92 29.50 -3.21 -10.86
C PRO A 92 28.62 -1.97 -10.87
N GLU A 93 28.85 -1.06 -11.83
CA GLU A 93 28.07 0.17 -11.95
C GLU A 93 26.60 -0.10 -12.31
N LYS A 94 26.33 -1.19 -13.03
CA LYS A 94 24.98 -1.67 -13.35
C LYS A 94 24.30 -2.41 -12.18
N LEU A 95 25.05 -2.75 -11.12
CA LEU A 95 24.56 -3.45 -9.95
C LEU A 95 24.28 -2.52 -8.76
N LYS A 96 24.74 -1.27 -8.83
CA LYS A 96 24.25 -0.22 -7.93
C LYS A 96 22.74 -0.06 -8.18
N PRO A 97 21.88 -0.03 -7.14
CA PRO A 97 20.47 0.17 -7.34
C PRO A 97 20.30 1.57 -7.91
N GLN A 98 19.66 1.64 -9.06
CA GLN A 98 19.28 2.91 -9.65
C GLN A 98 17.77 3.03 -9.52
N LEU A 99 17.34 4.18 -9.00
CA LEU A 99 15.95 4.56 -9.05
C LEU A 99 15.57 4.77 -10.52
N LYS A 100 14.84 3.80 -11.10
CA LYS A 100 14.43 3.88 -12.51
C LYS A 100 13.20 4.75 -12.71
N GLU A 101 12.22 4.60 -11.83
CA GLU A 101 10.94 5.27 -11.94
C GLU A 101 10.31 5.32 -10.55
N VAL A 102 9.66 6.44 -10.22
CA VAL A 102 8.76 6.54 -9.08
C VAL A 102 7.35 6.73 -9.62
N CYS A 103 6.42 5.94 -9.10
CA CYS A 103 5.03 6.00 -9.46
C CYS A 103 4.19 6.18 -8.21
N ILE A 104 3.25 7.10 -8.27
CA ILE A 104 2.17 7.21 -7.27
C ILE A 104 0.87 6.73 -7.90
N TYR A 105 -0.09 6.38 -7.07
CA TYR A 105 -1.43 5.94 -7.46
C TYR A 105 -2.43 6.86 -6.76
N PRO A 106 -2.68 8.04 -7.34
CA PRO A 106 -3.53 9.05 -6.71
C PRO A 106 -4.90 8.52 -6.33
N VAL A 107 -5.55 7.80 -7.26
CA VAL A 107 -6.84 7.16 -7.03
C VAL A 107 -6.64 5.68 -6.76
N LYS A 108 -7.18 5.19 -5.63
CA LYS A 108 -7.17 3.77 -5.27
C LYS A 108 -7.69 2.92 -6.43
N SER A 109 -7.00 1.82 -6.72
CA SER A 109 -7.32 0.86 -7.78
C SER A 109 -7.17 1.35 -9.23
N CYS A 110 -6.80 2.60 -9.46
CA CYS A 110 -6.61 3.17 -10.80
C CYS A 110 -5.15 3.07 -11.28
N GLY A 111 -4.89 3.56 -12.49
CA GLY A 111 -3.57 3.58 -13.10
C GLY A 111 -2.56 4.45 -12.36
N ALA A 112 -1.27 4.14 -12.58
CA ALA A 112 -0.17 4.89 -11.99
C ALA A 112 0.05 6.25 -12.66
N PHE A 113 0.41 7.26 -11.86
CA PHE A 113 1.02 8.50 -12.30
C PHE A 113 2.53 8.42 -12.13
N LYS A 114 3.26 8.60 -13.24
CA LYS A 114 4.72 8.54 -13.28
C LYS A 114 5.30 9.90 -12.91
N ILE A 115 6.17 9.92 -11.90
CA ILE A 115 6.89 11.12 -11.50
C ILE A 115 8.10 11.28 -12.43
N VAL A 116 8.23 12.46 -13.04
CA VAL A 116 9.33 12.77 -13.97
C VAL A 116 10.56 13.30 -13.24
N ASP A 117 10.35 14.18 -12.24
CA ASP A 117 11.43 14.86 -11.52
C ASP A 117 11.39 14.52 -10.02
N SER A 118 11.30 15.55 -9.17
CA SER A 118 11.15 15.41 -7.73
C SER A 118 9.67 15.39 -7.31
N TRP A 119 9.38 14.71 -6.21
CA TRP A 119 8.05 14.72 -5.61
C TRP A 119 8.10 14.99 -4.10
N PRO A 120 7.17 15.76 -3.53
CA PRO A 120 7.19 16.05 -2.10
C PRO A 120 6.89 14.80 -1.27
N LEU A 121 7.61 14.66 -0.15
CA LEU A 121 7.35 13.65 0.86
C LEU A 121 6.53 14.29 2.00
N THR A 122 5.47 13.62 2.42
CA THR A 122 4.61 13.95 3.56
C THR A 122 4.85 12.94 4.68
N THR A 123 4.18 13.14 5.82
CA THR A 123 4.20 12.18 6.94
C THR A 123 3.62 10.81 6.57
N THR A 124 2.79 10.74 5.54
CA THR A 124 2.08 9.52 5.10
C THR A 124 2.66 8.90 3.83
N GLY A 125 3.65 9.54 3.18
CA GLY A 125 4.29 9.02 1.98
C GLY A 125 4.51 10.10 0.92
N LEU A 126 4.43 9.73 -0.35
CA LEU A 126 4.52 10.69 -1.44
C LEU A 126 3.23 11.51 -1.51
N LEU A 127 3.34 12.84 -1.67
CA LEU A 127 2.18 13.73 -1.73
C LEU A 127 1.16 13.23 -2.76
N TYR A 128 -0.13 13.27 -2.43
CA TYR A 128 -1.24 12.81 -3.28
C TYR A 128 -1.27 11.31 -3.57
N ASP A 129 -0.38 10.49 -3.01
CA ASP A 129 -0.46 9.04 -3.16
C ASP A 129 -1.62 8.47 -2.34
N ARG A 130 -2.52 7.72 -3.00
CA ARG A 130 -3.74 7.15 -2.40
C ARG A 130 -4.66 8.19 -1.74
N GLY A 131 -4.63 9.44 -2.23
CA GLY A 131 -5.48 10.52 -1.72
C GLY A 131 -6.97 10.42 -2.11
N TRP A 132 -7.31 9.59 -3.10
CA TRP A 132 -8.68 9.45 -3.61
C TRP A 132 -9.08 7.99 -3.74
N MET A 133 -10.39 7.76 -3.80
CA MET A 133 -10.98 6.46 -4.11
C MET A 133 -12.31 6.64 -4.83
N ILE A 134 -12.70 5.63 -5.60
CA ILE A 134 -14.04 5.54 -6.19
C ILE A 134 -14.87 4.65 -5.27
N VAL A 135 -16.06 5.11 -4.93
CA VAL A 135 -17.02 4.36 -4.10
C VAL A 135 -18.27 4.02 -4.89
N ASP A 136 -18.95 2.95 -4.50
CA ASP A 136 -20.29 2.65 -5.01
C ASP A 136 -21.38 3.44 -4.24
N ALA A 137 -22.65 3.22 -4.60
CA ALA A 137 -23.80 3.86 -3.97
C ALA A 137 -23.95 3.54 -2.47
N SER A 138 -23.29 2.49 -1.97
CA SER A 138 -23.26 2.16 -0.54
C SER A 138 -22.11 2.83 0.22
N GLY A 139 -21.26 3.59 -0.48
CA GLY A 139 -20.05 4.20 0.07
C GLY A 139 -18.88 3.22 0.17
N MET A 140 -18.98 2.01 -0.38
CA MET A 140 -17.89 1.04 -0.35
C MET A 140 -16.90 1.30 -1.48
N ALA A 141 -15.60 1.28 -1.17
CA ALA A 141 -14.56 1.49 -2.17
C ALA A 141 -14.56 0.38 -3.24
N ILE A 142 -14.66 0.77 -4.52
CA ILE A 142 -14.56 -0.15 -5.64
C ILE A 142 -13.09 -0.54 -5.82
N THR A 143 -12.82 -1.85 -5.86
CA THR A 143 -11.46 -2.37 -5.94
C THR A 143 -11.14 -2.96 -7.31
N GLN A 144 -9.85 -2.91 -7.69
CA GLN A 144 -9.37 -3.52 -8.93
C GLN A 144 -9.63 -5.04 -8.99
N LYS A 145 -9.72 -5.71 -7.83
CA LYS A 145 -10.05 -7.14 -7.74
C LYS A 145 -11.44 -7.45 -8.27
N HIS A 146 -12.40 -6.54 -8.06
CA HIS A 146 -13.78 -6.69 -8.53
C HIS A 146 -13.99 -6.02 -9.90
N GLN A 147 -13.37 -4.87 -10.14
CA GLN A 147 -13.46 -4.16 -11.42
C GLN A 147 -12.05 -3.89 -11.98
N THR A 148 -11.56 -4.81 -12.80
CA THR A 148 -10.20 -4.74 -13.35
C THR A 148 -10.01 -3.55 -14.28
N ARG A 149 -11.08 -3.06 -14.93
CA ARG A 149 -11.04 -1.90 -15.83
C ARG A 149 -10.65 -0.58 -15.15
N LEU A 150 -10.69 -0.50 -13.82
CA LEU A 150 -10.25 0.69 -13.08
C LEU A 150 -8.80 1.07 -13.40
N CYS A 151 -7.93 0.10 -13.69
CA CYS A 151 -6.53 0.40 -14.03
C CYS A 151 -6.34 1.15 -15.36
N LEU A 152 -7.39 1.22 -16.19
CA LEU A 152 -7.39 1.99 -17.43
C LEU A 152 -7.70 3.46 -17.20
N ILE A 153 -8.26 3.82 -16.03
CA ILE A 153 -8.40 5.21 -15.60
C ILE A 153 -7.01 5.69 -15.18
N LYS A 154 -6.45 6.67 -15.89
CA LYS A 154 -5.12 7.20 -15.60
C LYS A 154 -5.22 8.61 -15.03
N PRO A 155 -4.82 8.82 -13.76
CA PRO A 155 -4.70 10.13 -13.16
C PRO A 155 -3.43 10.83 -13.61
N ILE A 156 -3.54 12.13 -13.89
CA ILE A 156 -2.44 13.02 -14.26
C ILE A 156 -2.48 14.24 -13.34
N ILE A 157 -1.48 14.41 -12.50
CA ILE A 157 -1.44 15.50 -11.52
C ILE A 157 -0.71 16.71 -12.11
N ASN A 158 -1.37 17.87 -12.06
CA ASN A 158 -0.77 19.16 -12.34
C ASN A 158 -0.75 20.03 -11.08
N ARG A 159 0.40 20.03 -10.39
CA ARG A 159 0.59 20.78 -9.14
C ARG A 159 0.50 22.30 -9.33
N HIS A 160 0.98 22.83 -10.45
CA HIS A 160 0.94 24.27 -10.74
C HIS A 160 -0.49 24.78 -10.97
N LYS A 161 -1.33 23.95 -11.60
CA LYS A 161 -2.75 24.27 -11.81
C LYS A 161 -3.63 23.90 -10.62
N GLY A 162 -3.12 23.15 -9.64
CA GLY A 162 -3.90 22.64 -8.52
C GLY A 162 -4.96 21.63 -8.96
N THR A 163 -4.73 20.88 -10.06
CA THR A 163 -5.73 19.94 -10.61
C THR A 163 -5.16 18.56 -10.90
N MET A 164 -6.02 17.54 -10.79
CA MET A 164 -5.83 16.19 -11.27
C MET A 164 -6.75 15.95 -12.47
N GLU A 165 -6.19 15.56 -13.60
CA GLU A 165 -6.94 15.11 -14.77
C GLU A 165 -7.11 13.58 -14.68
N LEU A 166 -8.34 13.08 -14.86
CA LEU A 166 -8.61 11.67 -15.07
C LEU A 166 -8.86 11.40 -16.55
N THR A 167 -8.17 10.39 -17.08
CA THR A 167 -8.28 9.99 -18.49
C THR A 167 -8.71 8.54 -18.59
N PHE A 168 -9.53 8.22 -19.60
CA PHE A 168 -9.94 6.86 -19.94
C PHE A 168 -10.02 6.74 -21.47
N ILE A 169 -9.69 5.56 -22.02
CA ILE A 169 -9.59 5.35 -23.46
C ILE A 169 -10.94 5.67 -24.14
N GLY A 170 -10.91 6.59 -25.10
CA GLY A 170 -12.10 6.98 -25.88
C GLY A 170 -13.05 7.94 -25.17
N MET A 171 -12.69 8.45 -23.99
CA MET A 171 -13.50 9.41 -23.23
C MET A 171 -12.80 10.77 -23.14
N LYS A 172 -13.59 11.85 -23.11
CA LYS A 172 -13.08 13.19 -22.80
C LYS A 172 -12.61 13.22 -21.35
N SER A 173 -11.43 13.76 -21.08
CA SER A 173 -10.89 13.86 -19.72
C SER A 173 -11.77 14.71 -18.80
N ILE A 174 -11.76 14.38 -17.51
CA ILE A 174 -12.39 15.16 -16.44
C ILE A 174 -11.33 15.69 -15.47
N TYR A 175 -11.59 16.83 -14.83
CA TYR A 175 -10.63 17.51 -13.95
C TYR A 175 -11.19 17.64 -12.53
N ILE A 176 -10.34 17.34 -11.56
CA ILE A 176 -10.63 17.39 -10.12
C ILE A 176 -9.65 18.38 -9.49
N LYS A 177 -10.09 19.19 -8.53
CA LYS A 177 -9.19 20.07 -7.77
C LYS A 177 -8.38 19.23 -6.77
N LEU A 178 -7.08 19.49 -6.65
CA LEU A 178 -6.20 18.78 -5.71
C LEU A 178 -6.44 19.21 -4.26
N GLU A 179 -6.77 20.47 -4.06
CA GLU A 179 -7.03 21.07 -2.76
C GLU A 179 -8.41 21.72 -2.77
N THR A 180 -9.22 21.37 -1.78
CA THR A 180 -10.49 22.04 -1.50
C THR A 180 -10.13 23.29 -0.70
N SER A 181 -10.32 24.48 -1.26
CA SER A 181 -10.05 25.73 -0.54
C SER A 181 -10.81 25.76 0.78
N GLU A 182 -10.10 25.98 1.90
CA GLU A 182 -10.68 26.16 3.25
C GLU A 182 -11.64 27.36 3.34
N ASP A 183 -11.66 28.24 2.32
CA ASP A 183 -12.46 29.46 2.24
C ASP A 183 -13.93 29.28 1.85
N GLN A 184 -14.57 28.20 2.28
CA GLN A 184 -16.04 28.18 2.31
C GLN A 184 -16.54 27.76 3.69
N SER A 185 -16.96 28.78 4.44
CA SER A 185 -18.01 28.77 5.46
C SER A 185 -19.35 28.18 5.00
N ASN A 186 -19.34 27.30 3.98
CA ASN A 186 -20.43 26.51 3.44
C ASN A 186 -20.06 25.02 3.53
N VAL A 187 -19.72 24.56 4.74
CA VAL A 187 -19.59 23.12 5.11
C VAL A 187 -20.88 22.32 4.85
N ILE A 188 -21.92 22.95 4.28
CA ILE A 188 -23.24 22.38 4.06
C ILE A 188 -23.35 21.65 2.70
N ASN A 189 -22.48 21.91 1.71
CA ASN A 189 -22.65 21.35 0.35
C ASN A 189 -21.54 20.42 -0.17
N THR A 190 -20.42 20.22 0.54
CA THR A 190 -19.57 19.05 0.29
C THR A 190 -20.14 17.90 1.10
N SER A 191 -20.84 16.98 0.43
CA SER A 191 -21.29 15.72 1.00
C SER A 191 -20.09 14.99 1.58
N LEU A 192 -19.98 14.97 2.90
CA LEU A 192 -19.01 14.14 3.61
C LEU A 192 -19.40 12.69 3.35
N CYS A 193 -18.63 11.96 2.55
CA CYS A 193 -18.87 10.55 2.30
C CYS A 193 -18.16 9.74 3.39
N GLN A 194 -18.92 8.95 4.15
CA GLN A 194 -18.35 7.91 4.99
C GLN A 194 -18.09 6.68 4.13
N SER A 195 -16.87 6.19 4.16
CA SER A 195 -16.47 4.94 3.49
C SER A 195 -15.75 4.04 4.47
N LYS A 196 -15.59 2.78 4.08
CA LYS A 196 -14.83 1.79 4.85
C LYS A 196 -13.60 1.39 4.05
N VAL A 197 -12.42 1.60 4.61
CA VAL A 197 -11.16 1.11 4.05
C VAL A 197 -10.52 0.21 5.09
N CYS A 198 -10.38 -1.08 4.77
CA CYS A 198 -9.75 -2.06 5.69
C CYS A 198 -10.40 -2.09 7.08
N ASP A 199 -11.74 -1.98 7.12
CA ASP A 199 -12.57 -1.88 8.32
C ASP A 199 -12.54 -0.57 9.11
N ASP A 200 -11.66 0.37 8.74
CA ASP A 200 -11.66 1.72 9.28
C ASP A 200 -12.67 2.62 8.57
N LEU A 201 -13.44 3.37 9.37
CA LEU A 201 -14.31 4.44 8.89
C LEU A 201 -13.44 5.62 8.47
N VAL A 202 -13.46 5.93 7.17
CA VAL A 202 -12.79 7.10 6.61
C VAL A 202 -13.84 8.09 6.11
N SER A 203 -13.60 9.35 6.37
CA SER A 203 -14.38 10.45 5.78
C SER A 203 -13.65 10.99 4.56
N GLY A 204 -14.41 11.26 3.50
CA GLY A 204 -13.90 11.85 2.26
C GLY A 204 -14.79 12.97 1.77
N TYR A 205 -14.24 13.80 0.88
CA TYR A 205 -14.99 14.83 0.17
C TYR A 205 -15.44 14.29 -1.18
N ASP A 206 -16.72 14.48 -1.49
CA ASP A 206 -17.23 14.20 -2.82
C ASP A 206 -16.56 15.11 -3.86
N CYS A 207 -16.12 14.51 -4.97
CA CYS A 207 -15.50 15.21 -6.10
C CYS A 207 -16.51 15.80 -7.08
N GLY A 208 -17.81 15.60 -6.84
CA GLY A 208 -18.93 16.25 -7.53
C GLY A 208 -19.58 15.39 -8.61
N ASP A 209 -20.84 15.72 -8.92
CA ASP A 209 -21.70 14.96 -9.82
C ASP A 209 -21.13 14.75 -11.23
N GLU A 210 -20.35 15.71 -11.73
CA GLU A 210 -19.74 15.61 -13.06
C GLU A 210 -18.65 14.51 -13.11
N VAL A 211 -17.94 14.30 -12.00
CA VAL A 211 -16.98 13.20 -11.87
C VAL A 211 -17.74 11.88 -11.70
N ALA A 212 -18.81 11.87 -10.91
CA ALA A 212 -19.64 10.68 -10.73
C ALA A 212 -20.29 10.21 -12.03
N LYS A 213 -20.75 11.12 -12.89
CA LYS A 213 -21.30 10.80 -14.23
C LYS A 213 -20.22 10.34 -15.22
N TRP A 214 -18.97 10.74 -15.02
CA TRP A 214 -17.85 10.35 -15.87
C TRP A 214 -17.37 8.92 -15.61
N LEU A 215 -17.50 8.45 -14.36
CA LEU A 215 -17.13 7.09 -13.90
C LEU A 215 -18.14 6.02 -14.36
#